data_AF-A0AAW3B7T8-F1
#
_entry.id   AF-A0AAW3B7T8-F1
#
_cell.length_a   1.000
_cell.length_b   1.000
_cell.length_c   1.000
_cell.angle_alpha   90.00
_cell.angle_beta   90.00
_cell.angle_gamma   90.00
#
_symmetry.space_group_name_H-M   'P 1'
#
loop_
_entity.id
_entity.type
_entity.pdbx_description
1 polymer ?
#
loop_
_entity_poly.entity_id
_entity_poly.type
_entity_poly.pdbx_seq_one_letter_code
_entity_poly.pdbx_strand_id
1 'polypeptide(L)'
;MLVVGGQAMIEELCRAGYRPHHLMVECGKPIPESFRDCQTTDIVFVAHSVSASVASGLDGYVGDFEIPTPPMREQLIANHQRLNRVLVLDNVNDPGVFGTLLRTASGYQYDAIIATNHCADLYDHRVVRAARGAHFQTAVPIYTLKEEDGDDVYGLLNHIVERNNLLPLCYAAQADTTDLDGGGVNTHSGFVAAPEAPVGCVFRSSVVGAAAVPIPAPRQRESFGAASSSCRLAGASQVREASLSDFCLDHFTRPSSAEDDAKSGYILFAGPNHKRNMLRRLATRLSRPNTRLLLDSLPSPSDTPTDLLISMSVVLYALRPRGNWDYLPAEKKEEHSTLALQAKHASVDIGVNRLRVSTADINLDEAEQREQAHQANELMRWRRLARHRGSDYDHWMETEQRRVQRMVRRESQRRVAPWMSTRNLKEKSMPDWVPNIIDEYRQSLDRDALTHERDISTSYQRPPR
;
A
#
# COMPACT_ATOMS: atom_id res chain seq x y z
N MET A 1 0.28 -4.41 -17.27
CA MET A 1 -1.09 -4.95 -17.21
C MET A 1 -1.06 -6.26 -16.44
N LEU A 2 -2.16 -6.64 -15.81
CA LEU A 2 -2.26 -7.74 -14.85
C LEU A 2 -3.40 -8.68 -15.26
N VAL A 3 -3.10 -9.97 -15.41
CA VAL A 3 -4.12 -10.97 -15.74
C VAL A 3 -4.75 -11.49 -14.45
N VAL A 4 -6.06 -11.31 -14.32
CA VAL A 4 -6.85 -11.74 -13.16
C VAL A 4 -7.87 -12.79 -13.57
N GLY A 5 -7.91 -13.89 -12.82
CA GLY A 5 -8.79 -15.02 -13.08
C GLY A 5 -9.94 -15.17 -12.08
N GLY A 6 -11.08 -15.65 -12.56
CA GLY A 6 -12.20 -16.10 -11.74
C GLY A 6 -13.33 -15.08 -11.61
N GLN A 7 -14.57 -15.56 -11.72
CA GLN A 7 -15.76 -14.69 -11.74
C GLN A 7 -15.89 -13.86 -10.46
N ALA A 8 -15.83 -14.51 -9.29
CA ALA A 8 -16.02 -13.85 -8.00
C ALA A 8 -14.96 -12.77 -7.74
N MET A 9 -13.70 -13.02 -8.14
CA MET A 9 -12.61 -12.07 -7.96
C MET A 9 -12.82 -10.83 -8.84
N ILE A 10 -13.17 -11.04 -10.11
CA ILE A 10 -13.45 -9.94 -11.04
C ILE A 10 -14.64 -9.11 -10.54
N GLU A 11 -15.71 -9.75 -10.04
CA GLU A 11 -16.84 -9.05 -9.44
C GLU A 11 -16.45 -8.25 -8.19
N GLU A 12 -15.63 -8.82 -7.30
CA GLU A 12 -15.10 -8.13 -6.10
C GLU A 12 -14.30 -6.87 -6.49
N LEU A 13 -13.42 -6.99 -7.50
CA LEU A 13 -12.65 -5.85 -8.02
C LEU A 13 -13.54 -4.78 -8.65
N CYS A 14 -14.56 -5.18 -9.41
CA CYS A 14 -15.54 -4.25 -9.97
C CYS A 14 -16.34 -3.51 -8.89
N ARG A 15 -16.71 -4.19 -7.79
CA ARG A 15 -17.34 -3.53 -6.63
C ARG A 15 -16.40 -2.55 -5.95
N ALA A 16 -15.10 -2.83 -5.94
CA ALA A 16 -14.06 -1.92 -5.42
C ALA A 16 -13.75 -0.75 -6.38
N GLY A 17 -14.30 -0.75 -7.60
CA GLY A 17 -14.12 0.31 -8.59
C GLY A 17 -13.03 0.04 -9.64
N TYR A 18 -12.35 -1.10 -9.56
CA TYR A 18 -11.37 -1.51 -10.57
C TYR A 18 -12.05 -2.29 -11.69
N ARG A 19 -11.80 -1.90 -12.94
CA ARG A 19 -12.41 -2.52 -14.11
C ARG A 19 -11.34 -3.03 -15.08
N PRO A 20 -11.56 -4.20 -15.70
CA PRO A 20 -10.68 -4.67 -16.74
C PRO A 20 -10.91 -3.91 -18.06
N HIS A 21 -9.87 -3.82 -18.89
CA HIS A 21 -9.98 -3.33 -20.27
C HIS A 21 -10.60 -4.40 -21.17
N HIS A 22 -10.09 -5.62 -21.08
CA HIS A 22 -10.57 -6.76 -21.84
C HIS A 22 -11.06 -7.85 -20.87
N LEU A 23 -12.28 -8.34 -21.10
CA LEU A 23 -12.87 -9.45 -20.36
C LEU A 23 -13.09 -10.63 -21.31
N MET A 24 -12.31 -11.69 -21.12
CA MET A 24 -12.47 -12.94 -21.83
C MET A 24 -13.48 -13.83 -21.09
N VAL A 25 -14.51 -14.26 -21.80
CA VAL A 25 -15.56 -15.16 -21.30
C VAL A 25 -15.57 -16.43 -22.14
N GLU A 26 -15.50 -17.57 -21.48
CA GLU A 26 -15.62 -18.87 -22.14
C GLU A 26 -17.02 -19.06 -22.77
N CYS A 27 -17.06 -19.53 -24.01
CA CYS A 27 -18.30 -19.79 -24.73
C CYS A 27 -19.22 -20.73 -23.93
N GLY A 28 -20.46 -20.30 -23.68
CA GLY A 28 -21.47 -21.05 -22.91
C GLY A 28 -21.65 -20.55 -21.47
N LYS A 29 -20.79 -19.66 -20.98
CA LYS A 29 -20.97 -19.00 -19.68
C LYS A 29 -21.75 -17.68 -19.82
N PRO A 30 -22.61 -17.33 -18.85
CA PRO A 30 -23.35 -16.08 -18.89
C PRO A 30 -22.42 -14.88 -18.68
N ILE A 31 -22.73 -13.76 -19.33
CA ILE A 31 -22.07 -12.49 -19.02
C ILE A 31 -22.51 -12.07 -17.61
N PRO A 32 -21.56 -11.74 -16.70
CA PRO A 32 -21.92 -11.26 -15.37
C PRO A 32 -22.72 -9.96 -15.46
N GLU A 33 -23.71 -9.80 -14.59
CA GLU A 33 -24.65 -8.67 -14.65
C GLU A 33 -23.95 -7.31 -14.54
N SER A 34 -22.84 -7.26 -13.81
CA SER A 34 -21.97 -6.09 -13.66
C SER A 34 -21.39 -5.54 -14.97
N PHE A 35 -21.38 -6.32 -16.05
CA PHE A 35 -20.79 -5.93 -17.34
C PHE A 35 -21.82 -5.63 -18.44
N ARG A 36 -23.12 -5.82 -18.20
CA ARG A 36 -24.15 -5.66 -19.26
C ARG A 36 -24.34 -4.21 -19.74
N ASP A 37 -24.08 -3.24 -18.88
CA ASP A 37 -24.33 -1.81 -19.16
C ASP A 37 -23.05 -0.98 -19.38
N CYS A 38 -21.87 -1.62 -19.38
CA CYS A 38 -20.59 -0.93 -19.35
C CYS A 38 -19.95 -0.80 -20.74
N GLN A 39 -19.81 0.43 -21.25
CA GLN A 39 -19.13 0.74 -22.51
C GLN A 39 -17.59 0.73 -22.39
N THR A 40 -17.04 0.60 -21.19
CA THR A 40 -15.58 0.75 -20.93
C THR A 40 -14.78 -0.53 -21.05
N THR A 41 -15.43 -1.70 -21.09
CA THR A 41 -14.78 -3.01 -21.05
C THR A 41 -15.18 -3.81 -22.28
N ASP A 42 -14.20 -4.26 -23.05
CA ASP A 42 -14.42 -5.07 -24.24
C ASP A 42 -14.59 -6.55 -23.84
N ILE A 43 -15.75 -7.12 -24.16
CA ILE A 43 -16.07 -8.52 -23.86
C ILE A 43 -15.74 -9.38 -25.08
N VAL A 44 -14.88 -10.38 -24.88
CA VAL A 44 -14.45 -11.31 -25.93
C VAL A 44 -14.87 -12.73 -25.56
N PHE A 45 -15.60 -13.39 -26.46
CA PHE A 45 -15.98 -14.79 -26.29
C PHE A 45 -14.91 -15.73 -26.84
N VAL A 46 -14.55 -16.73 -26.04
CA VAL A 46 -13.37 -17.57 -26.30
C VAL A 46 -13.73 -19.04 -26.15
N ALA A 47 -13.23 -19.88 -27.05
CA ALA A 47 -13.41 -21.33 -26.96
C ALA A 47 -12.62 -21.92 -25.77
N HIS A 48 -13.09 -23.05 -25.23
CA HIS A 48 -12.46 -23.72 -24.09
C HIS A 48 -10.95 -23.94 -24.26
N SER A 49 -10.52 -24.39 -25.45
CA SER A 49 -9.11 -24.65 -25.76
C SER A 49 -8.21 -23.41 -25.59
N VAL A 50 -8.71 -22.24 -25.97
CA VAL A 50 -7.98 -20.97 -25.84
C VAL A 50 -8.04 -20.46 -24.40
N SER A 51 -9.16 -20.63 -23.71
CA SER A 51 -9.23 -20.29 -22.28
C SER A 51 -8.26 -21.12 -21.43
N ALA A 52 -8.12 -22.41 -21.75
CA ALA A 52 -7.23 -23.34 -21.05
C ALA A 52 -5.74 -23.05 -21.31
N SER A 53 -5.40 -22.52 -22.50
CA SER A 53 -4.02 -22.14 -22.83
C SER A 53 -3.60 -20.83 -22.16
N VAL A 54 -4.51 -19.87 -22.06
CA VAL A 54 -4.25 -18.57 -21.41
C VAL A 54 -4.11 -18.73 -19.90
N ALA A 55 -4.99 -19.51 -19.27
CA ALA A 55 -4.93 -19.73 -17.85
C ALA A 55 -5.54 -21.08 -17.46
N SER A 56 -4.67 -22.02 -17.09
CA SER A 56 -5.09 -23.37 -16.70
C SER A 56 -5.78 -23.37 -15.33
N GLY A 57 -6.91 -24.07 -15.24
CA GLY A 57 -7.63 -24.30 -14.00
C GLY A 57 -8.37 -23.08 -13.43
N LEU A 58 -8.87 -22.19 -14.31
CA LEU A 58 -9.75 -21.08 -13.95
C LEU A 58 -11.22 -21.33 -14.34
N ASP A 59 -12.13 -20.59 -13.71
CA ASP A 59 -13.58 -20.66 -13.91
C ASP A 59 -14.05 -20.10 -15.27
N GLY A 60 -13.20 -20.01 -16.29
CA GLY A 60 -13.52 -19.53 -17.65
C GLY A 60 -13.78 -18.03 -17.79
N TYR A 61 -13.44 -17.24 -16.77
CA TYR A 61 -13.42 -15.78 -16.83
C TYR A 61 -12.01 -15.28 -16.57
N VAL A 62 -11.51 -14.45 -17.49
CA VAL A 62 -10.18 -13.84 -17.39
C VAL A 62 -10.31 -12.36 -17.72
N GLY A 63 -9.86 -11.49 -16.82
CA GLY A 63 -9.86 -10.06 -17.01
C GLY A 63 -8.43 -9.53 -17.11
N ASP A 64 -8.21 -8.59 -18.02
CA ASP A 64 -6.98 -7.82 -18.13
C ASP A 64 -7.13 -6.48 -17.40
N PHE A 65 -6.41 -6.32 -16.29
CA PHE A 65 -6.48 -5.16 -15.40
C PHE A 65 -5.24 -4.27 -15.55
N GLU A 66 -5.42 -2.99 -15.31
CA GLU A 66 -4.28 -2.09 -15.13
C GLU A 66 -3.54 -2.40 -13.82
N ILE A 67 -2.22 -2.31 -13.84
CA ILE A 67 -1.41 -2.48 -12.63
C ILE A 67 -1.66 -1.26 -11.73
N PRO A 68 -2.02 -1.45 -10.44
CA PRO A 68 -2.21 -0.33 -9.53
C PRO A 68 -0.91 0.45 -9.38
N THR A 69 -1.01 1.77 -9.24
CA THR A 69 0.16 2.63 -9.08
C THR A 69 0.97 2.22 -7.85
N PRO A 70 2.27 1.92 -7.99
CA PRO A 70 3.07 1.48 -6.87
C PRO A 70 3.15 2.58 -5.80
N PRO A 71 3.13 2.23 -4.51
CA PRO A 71 3.18 3.21 -3.45
C PRO A 71 4.52 3.97 -3.48
N MET A 72 4.46 5.28 -3.20
CA MET A 72 5.63 6.14 -3.19
C MET A 72 6.56 5.74 -2.04
N ARG A 73 7.83 5.45 -2.36
CA ARG A 73 8.87 5.09 -1.37
C ARG A 73 9.12 6.20 -0.35
N GLU A 74 8.80 7.45 -0.69
CA GLU A 74 8.83 8.59 0.23
C GLU A 74 8.00 8.34 1.49
N GLN A 75 6.92 7.56 1.42
CA GLN A 75 6.13 7.19 2.58
C GLN A 75 6.91 6.31 3.58
N LEU A 76 7.89 5.52 3.12
CA LEU A 76 8.79 4.77 4.00
C LEU A 76 9.91 5.65 4.57
N ILE A 77 10.40 6.61 3.77
CA ILE A 77 11.50 7.50 4.17
C ILE A 77 10.99 8.56 5.16
N ALA A 78 9.85 9.16 4.88
CA ALA A 78 9.31 10.31 5.58
C ALA A 78 7.84 10.12 5.95
N ASN A 79 7.55 9.10 6.76
CA ASN A 79 6.23 8.92 7.35
C ASN A 79 5.94 9.97 8.44
N HIS A 80 4.68 10.40 8.49
CA HIS A 80 4.11 11.25 9.53
C HIS A 80 3.62 10.42 10.72
N GLN A 81 2.86 9.36 10.44
CA GLN A 81 2.42 8.41 11.46
C GLN A 81 3.47 7.33 11.63
N ARG A 82 3.71 6.93 12.88
CA ARG A 82 4.72 5.93 13.17
C ARG A 82 4.25 4.56 12.69
N LEU A 83 5.12 3.85 11.98
CA LEU A 83 4.88 2.43 11.65
C LEU A 83 5.09 1.60 12.92
N ASN A 84 4.17 0.69 13.20
CA ASN A 84 4.20 -0.22 14.35
C ASN A 84 4.51 -1.65 13.92
N ARG A 85 4.02 -2.08 12.76
CA ARG A 85 4.15 -3.45 12.25
C ARG A 85 4.54 -3.42 10.78
N VAL A 86 5.81 -3.71 10.52
CA VAL A 86 6.34 -3.82 9.15
C VAL A 86 6.70 -5.27 8.88
N LEU A 87 6.22 -5.82 7.77
CA LEU A 87 6.58 -7.16 7.32
C LEU A 87 7.60 -7.07 6.20
N VAL A 88 8.71 -7.80 6.33
CA VAL A 88 9.73 -7.93 5.30
C VAL A 88 9.76 -9.39 4.85
N LEU A 89 9.43 -9.63 3.59
CA LEU A 89 9.50 -10.93 2.95
C LEU A 89 10.84 -11.08 2.25
N ASP A 90 11.60 -12.09 2.67
CA ASP A 90 12.97 -12.32 2.23
C ASP A 90 13.10 -13.67 1.51
N ASN A 91 13.49 -13.63 0.24
CA ASN A 91 13.70 -14.79 -0.62
C ASN A 91 12.51 -15.79 -0.72
N VAL A 92 11.27 -15.30 -0.74
CA VAL A 92 10.09 -16.16 -0.90
C VAL A 92 9.89 -16.50 -2.38
N ASN A 93 10.40 -17.66 -2.80
CA ASN A 93 10.37 -18.08 -4.20
C ASN A 93 9.02 -18.65 -4.67
N ASP A 94 8.25 -19.24 -3.76
CA ASP A 94 7.00 -19.92 -4.10
C ASP A 94 5.85 -18.92 -4.26
N PRO A 95 5.28 -18.72 -5.47
CA PRO A 95 4.28 -17.67 -5.71
C PRO A 95 2.96 -17.93 -4.96
N GLY A 96 2.58 -19.19 -4.75
CA GLY A 96 1.38 -19.53 -3.97
C GLY A 96 1.53 -19.18 -2.48
N VAL A 97 2.70 -19.45 -1.90
CA VAL A 97 2.99 -19.07 -0.51
C VAL A 97 3.09 -17.56 -0.40
N PHE A 98 3.83 -16.92 -1.32
CA PHE A 98 3.98 -15.47 -1.37
C PHE A 98 2.63 -14.74 -1.41
N GLY A 99 1.74 -15.11 -2.34
CA GLY A 99 0.41 -14.50 -2.43
C GLY A 99 -0.45 -14.75 -1.17
N THR A 100 -0.32 -15.91 -0.53
CA THR A 100 -1.05 -16.18 0.72
C THR A 100 -0.52 -15.34 1.89
N LEU A 101 0.79 -15.11 1.96
CA LEU A 101 1.41 -14.20 2.94
C LEU A 101 0.96 -12.76 2.72
N LEU A 102 0.91 -12.29 1.47
CA LEU A 102 0.38 -10.97 1.14
C LEU A 102 -1.09 -10.82 1.57
N ARG A 103 -1.90 -11.85 1.29
CA ARG A 103 -3.32 -11.86 1.69
C ARG A 103 -3.50 -11.81 3.20
N THR A 104 -2.74 -12.60 3.94
CA THR A 104 -2.82 -12.63 5.41
C THR A 104 -2.33 -11.33 6.03
N ALA A 105 -1.22 -10.77 5.55
CA ALA A 105 -0.72 -9.47 6.00
C ALA A 105 -1.70 -8.33 5.67
N SER A 106 -2.32 -8.35 4.49
CA SER A 106 -3.36 -7.38 4.13
C SER A 106 -4.62 -7.53 4.99
N GLY A 107 -5.02 -8.77 5.28
CA GLY A 107 -6.15 -9.07 6.16
C GLY A 107 -5.93 -8.63 7.61
N TYR A 108 -4.70 -8.73 8.11
CA TYR A 108 -4.31 -8.24 9.43
C TYR A 108 -3.99 -6.73 9.47
N GLN A 109 -3.99 -6.05 8.33
CA GLN A 109 -3.73 -4.60 8.21
C GLN A 109 -2.33 -4.18 8.69
N TYR A 110 -1.29 -4.90 8.28
CA TYR A 110 0.10 -4.47 8.51
C TYR A 110 0.33 -3.06 7.92
N ASP A 111 1.22 -2.27 8.52
CA ASP A 111 1.42 -0.88 8.09
C ASP A 111 2.18 -0.79 6.77
N ALA A 112 3.08 -1.74 6.51
CA ALA A 112 3.78 -1.89 5.24
C ALA A 112 4.27 -3.32 5.05
N ILE A 113 4.26 -3.79 3.80
CA ILE A 113 4.88 -5.04 3.38
C ILE A 113 6.02 -4.71 2.42
N ILE A 114 7.19 -5.28 2.65
CA ILE A 114 8.39 -5.06 1.86
C ILE A 114 8.87 -6.41 1.34
N ALA A 115 8.94 -6.60 0.03
CA ALA A 115 9.54 -7.75 -0.61
C ALA A 115 10.98 -7.41 -1.07
N THR A 116 11.96 -8.22 -0.68
CA THR A 116 13.38 -8.02 -1.06
C THR A 116 13.77 -8.83 -2.31
N ASN A 117 15.01 -8.64 -2.76
CA ASN A 117 15.59 -8.93 -4.08
C ASN A 117 15.30 -10.30 -4.74
N HIS A 118 14.91 -11.33 -3.99
CA HIS A 118 14.66 -12.66 -4.56
C HIS A 118 13.30 -13.24 -4.17
N CYS A 119 12.31 -12.38 -3.94
CA CYS A 119 10.93 -12.83 -3.87
C CYS A 119 10.35 -13.07 -5.27
N ALA A 120 9.34 -13.95 -5.36
CA ALA A 120 8.53 -14.13 -6.55
C ALA A 120 7.95 -12.80 -7.02
N ASP A 121 7.71 -12.68 -8.34
CA ASP A 121 7.13 -11.46 -8.90
C ASP A 121 5.74 -11.21 -8.33
N LEU A 122 5.51 -9.98 -7.85
CA LEU A 122 4.26 -9.56 -7.22
C LEU A 122 3.07 -9.70 -8.17
N TYR A 123 3.30 -9.52 -9.47
CA TYR A 123 2.27 -9.49 -10.50
C TYR A 123 2.16 -10.82 -11.27
N ASP A 124 2.80 -11.89 -10.79
CA ASP A 124 2.66 -13.21 -11.38
C ASP A 124 1.22 -13.76 -11.21
N HIS A 125 0.71 -14.45 -12.23
CA HIS A 125 -0.65 -15.02 -12.25
C HIS A 125 -0.95 -15.92 -11.05
N ARG A 126 0.05 -16.65 -10.55
CA ARG A 126 -0.09 -17.52 -9.37
C ARG A 126 -0.17 -16.70 -8.07
N VAL A 127 0.60 -15.62 -7.97
CA VAL A 127 0.58 -14.71 -6.82
C VAL A 127 -0.77 -14.00 -6.75
N VAL A 128 -1.23 -13.43 -7.86
CA VAL A 128 -2.54 -12.73 -7.96
C VAL A 128 -3.68 -13.66 -7.54
N ARG A 129 -3.65 -14.92 -8.01
CA ARG A 129 -4.65 -15.93 -7.65
C ARG A 129 -4.66 -16.24 -6.16
N ALA A 130 -3.48 -16.39 -5.54
CA ALA A 130 -3.35 -16.69 -4.11
C ALA A 130 -3.70 -15.47 -3.23
N ALA A 131 -3.30 -14.27 -3.66
CA ALA A 131 -3.49 -13.01 -2.96
C ALA A 131 -4.96 -12.56 -2.91
N ARG A 132 -5.78 -12.96 -3.89
CA ARG A 132 -7.21 -12.60 -4.00
C ARG A 132 -7.47 -11.09 -3.80
N GLY A 133 -6.84 -10.27 -4.62
CA GLY A 133 -7.10 -8.83 -4.65
C GLY A 133 -6.29 -7.98 -3.66
N ALA A 134 -5.37 -8.58 -2.89
CA ALA A 134 -4.49 -7.83 -1.97
C ALA A 134 -3.69 -6.71 -2.67
N HIS A 135 -3.32 -6.89 -3.95
CA HIS A 135 -2.61 -5.88 -4.74
C HIS A 135 -3.41 -4.60 -5.00
N PHE A 136 -4.75 -4.69 -4.99
CA PHE A 136 -5.65 -3.56 -5.29
C PHE A 136 -6.10 -2.80 -4.04
N GLN A 137 -5.71 -3.29 -2.85
CA GLN A 137 -6.09 -2.69 -1.58
C GLN A 137 -5.16 -1.53 -1.25
N THR A 138 -5.73 -0.36 -0.98
CA THR A 138 -4.98 0.86 -0.61
C THR A 138 -4.56 0.91 0.86
N ALA A 139 -5.12 0.04 1.71
CA ALA A 139 -4.88 0.07 3.15
C ALA A 139 -3.46 -0.40 3.54
N VAL A 140 -2.91 -1.36 2.80
CA VAL A 140 -1.58 -1.95 3.10
C VAL A 140 -0.67 -1.75 1.89
N PRO A 141 0.28 -0.81 1.95
CA PRO A 141 1.21 -0.58 0.86
C PRO A 141 2.23 -1.72 0.75
N ILE A 142 2.43 -2.21 -0.47
CA ILE A 142 3.39 -3.26 -0.81
C ILE A 142 4.54 -2.63 -1.60
N TYR A 143 5.75 -2.77 -1.08
CA TYR A 143 6.98 -2.27 -1.69
C TYR A 143 7.83 -3.43 -2.19
N THR A 144 8.39 -3.29 -3.38
CA THR A 144 9.40 -4.19 -3.92
C THR A 144 10.73 -3.46 -3.92
N LEU A 145 11.71 -3.99 -3.19
CA LEU A 145 13.06 -3.46 -3.14
C LEU A 145 13.99 -4.45 -3.82
N LYS A 146 14.72 -3.97 -4.83
CA LYS A 146 15.66 -4.76 -5.62
C LYS A 146 17.01 -4.06 -5.67
N GLU A 147 18.06 -4.70 -5.15
CA GLU A 147 19.45 -4.24 -5.26
C GLU A 147 19.86 -4.08 -6.73
N GLU A 148 19.30 -4.89 -7.64
CA GLU A 148 19.54 -4.81 -9.08
C GLU A 148 19.06 -3.50 -9.71
N ASP A 149 18.00 -2.90 -9.16
CA ASP A 149 17.44 -1.62 -9.62
C ASP A 149 18.17 -0.41 -9.01
N GLY A 150 19.23 -0.64 -8.22
CA GLY A 150 20.01 0.39 -7.54
C GLY A 150 19.51 0.75 -6.14
N ASP A 151 18.60 -0.04 -5.56
CA ASP A 151 18.06 0.24 -4.23
C ASP A 151 19.00 -0.26 -3.13
N ASP A 152 19.38 0.63 -2.21
CA ASP A 152 20.00 0.22 -0.95
C ASP A 152 18.93 -0.30 0.03
N VAL A 153 18.63 -1.60 -0.10
CA VAL A 153 17.60 -2.29 0.68
C VAL A 153 17.88 -2.18 2.17
N TYR A 154 19.10 -2.51 2.60
CA TYR A 154 19.45 -2.51 4.02
C TYR A 154 19.59 -1.09 4.57
N GLY A 155 20.05 -0.12 3.77
CA GLY A 155 20.03 1.29 4.14
C GLY A 155 18.62 1.79 4.42
N LEU A 156 17.65 1.49 3.54
CA LEU A 156 16.26 1.86 3.75
C LEU A 156 15.65 1.13 4.96
N LEU A 157 15.93 -0.15 5.15
CA LEU A 157 15.46 -0.91 6.31
C LEU A 157 16.01 -0.35 7.63
N ASN A 158 17.31 -0.01 7.68
CA ASN A 158 17.93 0.62 8.84
C ASN A 158 17.31 2.00 9.12
N HIS A 159 17.05 2.79 8.07
CA HIS A 159 16.34 4.06 8.19
C HIS A 159 14.94 3.90 8.78
N ILE A 160 14.16 2.92 8.31
CA ILE A 160 12.82 2.60 8.84
C ILE A 160 12.91 2.20 10.32
N VAL A 161 13.89 1.35 10.68
CA VAL A 161 14.10 0.87 12.05
C VAL A 161 14.44 2.01 13.00
N GLU A 162 15.31 2.93 12.59
CA GLU A 162 15.74 4.07 13.41
C GLU A 162 14.64 5.12 13.54
N ARG A 163 14.02 5.50 12.41
CA ARG A 163 12.96 6.51 12.38
C ARG A 163 11.73 6.10 13.19
N ASN A 164 11.32 4.85 13.06
CA ASN A 164 10.15 4.30 13.76
C ASN A 164 10.52 3.56 15.05
N ASN A 165 11.77 3.65 15.53
CA ASN A 165 12.25 2.96 16.72
C ASN A 165 11.76 1.50 16.82
N LEU A 166 11.89 0.74 15.73
CA LEU A 166 11.41 -0.65 15.66
C LEU A 166 12.41 -1.63 16.26
N LEU A 167 11.90 -2.75 16.77
CA LEU A 167 12.69 -3.92 17.12
C LEU A 167 12.73 -4.89 15.90
N PRO A 168 13.91 -5.27 15.40
CA PRO A 168 14.00 -6.26 14.34
C PRO A 168 13.81 -7.69 14.87
N LEU A 169 12.76 -8.34 14.39
CA LEU A 169 12.43 -9.73 14.64
C LEU A 169 12.72 -10.54 13.38
N CYS A 170 13.30 -11.72 13.51
CA CYS A 170 13.46 -12.63 12.38
C CYS A 170 12.83 -13.98 12.67
N TYR A 171 12.07 -14.48 11.71
CA TYR A 171 11.55 -15.84 11.71
C TYR A 171 12.06 -16.58 10.47
N ALA A 172 12.78 -17.68 10.72
CA ALA A 172 13.32 -18.56 9.70
C ALA A 172 12.82 -19.99 9.99
N ALA A 173 12.16 -20.60 9.01
CA ALA A 173 11.63 -21.97 9.13
C ALA A 173 12.74 -23.02 9.24
N GLN A 174 13.96 -22.70 8.77
CA GLN A 174 15.14 -23.56 8.89
C GLN A 174 16.24 -22.83 9.66
N ALA A 175 16.94 -23.55 10.54
CA ALA A 175 18.09 -23.01 11.27
C ALA A 175 19.28 -22.76 10.34
N ASP A 176 20.10 -21.77 10.67
CA ASP A 176 21.39 -21.56 10.03
C ASP A 176 22.32 -22.75 10.34
N THR A 177 23.09 -23.22 9.37
CA THR A 177 24.18 -24.16 9.63
C THR A 177 25.37 -23.40 10.19
N THR A 178 25.95 -23.95 11.26
CA THR A 178 27.24 -23.49 11.81
C THR A 178 28.39 -24.02 10.97
N ASP A 179 28.39 -23.76 9.66
CA ASP A 179 29.51 -24.12 8.81
C ASP A 179 30.57 -23.02 8.99
N LEU A 180 31.44 -23.24 9.98
CA LEU A 180 32.75 -22.64 10.00
C LEU A 180 33.51 -23.19 8.79
N ASP A 181 33.97 -22.31 7.92
CA ASP A 181 35.01 -22.64 6.95
C ASP A 181 36.16 -23.33 7.71
N GLY A 182 36.31 -24.65 7.50
CA GLY A 182 37.46 -25.46 7.91
C GLY A 182 37.91 -25.36 9.37
N GLY A 183 37.24 -26.06 10.29
CA GLY A 183 37.79 -26.27 11.64
C GLY A 183 36.83 -26.98 12.57
N GLY A 184 36.85 -28.31 12.57
CA GLY A 184 36.01 -29.11 13.45
C GLY A 184 36.37 -28.94 14.93
N VAL A 185 35.39 -28.53 15.74
CA VAL A 185 35.29 -28.90 17.16
C VAL A 185 33.80 -29.10 17.46
N ASN A 186 33.39 -30.35 17.66
CA ASN A 186 32.08 -30.71 18.18
C ASN A 186 31.99 -30.27 19.65
N THR A 187 31.34 -29.14 19.94
CA THR A 187 30.86 -28.85 21.29
C THR A 187 29.36 -29.08 21.33
N HIS A 188 28.96 -30.17 21.98
CA HIS A 188 27.58 -30.45 22.36
C HIS A 188 27.05 -29.29 23.21
N SER A 189 26.23 -28.40 22.61
CA SER A 189 25.40 -27.48 23.38
C SER A 189 24.25 -28.27 23.99
N GLY A 190 24.33 -28.52 25.30
CA GLY A 190 23.35 -29.27 26.07
C GLY A 190 21.96 -28.63 25.97
N PHE A 191 20.99 -29.44 25.54
CA PHE A 191 19.58 -29.11 25.47
C PHE A 191 18.95 -29.41 26.84
N VAL A 192 18.39 -28.41 27.52
CA VAL A 192 17.55 -28.62 28.71
C VAL A 192 16.12 -28.80 28.22
N ALA A 193 15.61 -30.03 28.30
CA ALA A 193 14.22 -30.34 28.03
C ALA A 193 13.32 -29.72 29.12
N ALA A 194 12.36 -28.87 28.71
CA ALA A 194 11.29 -28.39 29.58
C ALA A 194 10.09 -29.36 29.52
N PRO A 195 9.36 -29.59 30.64
CA PRO A 195 8.26 -30.54 30.70
C PRO A 195 6.99 -30.00 30.02
N GLU A 196 6.20 -30.94 29.49
CA GLU A 196 4.99 -30.72 28.68
C GLU A 196 3.92 -29.85 29.37
N ALA A 197 3.29 -28.95 28.59
CA ALA A 197 2.26 -28.02 29.04
C ALA A 197 0.83 -28.52 28.73
N PRO A 198 -0.18 -28.22 29.58
CA PRO A 198 -1.56 -28.65 29.36
C PRO A 198 -2.26 -27.86 28.26
N VAL A 199 -3.09 -28.56 27.47
CA VAL A 199 -3.75 -28.08 26.25
C VAL A 199 -4.94 -27.16 26.58
N GLY A 200 -4.89 -25.92 26.11
CA GLY A 200 -6.01 -24.95 26.12
C GLY A 200 -6.27 -24.37 24.73
N CYS A 201 -7.53 -24.35 24.30
CA CYS A 201 -8.09 -23.82 23.05
C CYS A 201 -7.39 -24.12 21.71
N VAL A 202 -8.02 -25.01 20.94
CA VAL A 202 -7.63 -25.43 19.59
C VAL A 202 -8.09 -24.40 18.54
N PHE A 203 -7.16 -23.91 17.71
CA PHE A 203 -7.54 -23.21 16.47
C PHE A 203 -8.07 -24.25 15.47
N ARG A 204 -9.36 -24.16 15.14
CA ARG A 204 -9.92 -24.89 14.00
C ARG A 204 -9.80 -24.01 12.77
N SER A 205 -8.80 -24.29 11.94
CA SER A 205 -8.75 -23.68 10.61
C SER A 205 -9.97 -24.12 9.80
N SER A 206 -10.55 -23.23 8.99
CA SER A 206 -11.65 -23.55 8.08
C SER A 206 -11.21 -24.33 6.83
N VAL A 207 -9.94 -24.75 6.77
CA VAL A 207 -9.37 -25.52 5.65
C VAL A 207 -9.66 -27.00 5.92
N VAL A 208 -10.43 -27.61 5.02
CA VAL A 208 -10.76 -29.04 5.07
C VAL A 208 -9.45 -29.85 5.04
N GLY A 209 -9.14 -30.55 6.13
CA GLY A 209 -8.01 -31.49 6.23
C GLY A 209 -6.79 -31.05 7.03
N ALA A 210 -6.74 -29.85 7.61
CA ALA A 210 -5.62 -29.43 8.44
C ALA A 210 -5.76 -29.91 9.90
N ALA A 211 -4.68 -30.46 10.48
CA ALA A 211 -4.63 -30.89 11.88
C ALA A 211 -4.84 -29.69 12.84
N ALA A 212 -5.59 -29.94 13.90
CA ALA A 212 -5.86 -28.98 14.97
C ALA A 212 -4.56 -28.54 15.67
N VAL A 213 -4.20 -27.26 15.54
CA VAL A 213 -3.04 -26.69 16.26
C VAL A 213 -3.56 -26.02 17.55
N PRO A 214 -3.06 -26.43 18.73
CA PRO A 214 -3.40 -25.76 19.99
C PRO A 214 -2.77 -24.37 20.03
N ILE A 215 -3.58 -23.35 20.35
CA ILE A 215 -3.09 -21.99 20.58
C ILE A 215 -2.55 -21.96 22.02
N PRO A 216 -1.33 -21.48 22.29
CA PRO A 216 -0.85 -21.35 23.66
C PRO A 216 -1.74 -20.34 24.42
N ALA A 217 -2.42 -20.82 25.48
CA ALA A 217 -3.12 -19.96 26.43
C ALA A 217 -2.11 -19.13 27.26
N PRO A 218 -2.47 -17.93 27.73
CA PRO A 218 -1.59 -17.11 28.56
C PRO A 218 -1.27 -17.84 29.87
N ARG A 219 0.01 -18.15 30.10
CA ARG A 219 0.50 -18.58 31.41
C ARG A 219 0.43 -17.39 32.37
N GLN A 220 -0.32 -17.53 33.47
CA GLN A 220 -0.22 -16.58 34.59
C GLN A 220 1.18 -16.70 35.20
N ARG A 221 1.77 -15.55 35.56
CA ARG A 221 3.06 -15.49 36.26
C ARG A 221 2.93 -16.12 37.64
N GLU A 222 3.18 -17.42 37.74
CA GLU A 222 3.58 -18.03 39.01
C GLU A 222 5.08 -17.82 39.19
N SER A 223 5.45 -17.44 40.42
CA SER A 223 6.76 -16.98 40.84
C SER A 223 7.87 -18.02 40.64
N PHE A 224 8.47 -18.05 39.45
CA PHE A 224 9.81 -18.61 39.23
C PHE A 224 10.83 -17.48 39.20
N GLY A 225 11.33 -17.15 40.39
CA GLY A 225 12.58 -16.42 40.53
C GLY A 225 13.75 -17.27 40.01
N ALA A 226 14.72 -16.60 39.39
CA ALA A 226 16.05 -17.12 39.04
C ALA A 226 16.16 -18.08 37.83
N ALA A 227 15.82 -17.61 36.61
CA ALA A 227 16.38 -18.18 35.38
C ALA A 227 16.58 -17.19 34.20
N SER A 228 16.19 -15.92 34.33
CA SER A 228 16.31 -14.91 33.24
C SER A 228 17.54 -13.99 33.35
N SER A 229 18.55 -14.37 34.13
CA SER A 229 19.73 -13.53 34.42
C SER A 229 21.09 -14.20 34.17
N SER A 230 21.20 -15.11 33.20
CA SER A 230 22.49 -15.67 32.78
C SER A 230 22.63 -15.73 31.25
N CYS A 231 22.73 -14.57 30.62
CA CYS A 231 23.43 -14.43 29.35
C CYS A 231 24.08 -13.03 29.28
N ARG A 232 24.99 -12.80 30.22
CA ARG A 232 25.95 -11.70 30.18
C ARG A 232 27.31 -12.33 30.43
N LEU A 233 28.04 -12.63 29.35
CA LEU A 233 29.51 -12.72 29.22
C LEU A 233 29.87 -13.71 28.09
N ALA A 234 30.19 -13.16 26.90
CA ALA A 234 31.30 -13.58 26.04
C ALA A 234 31.15 -12.90 24.67
N GLY A 235 32.20 -12.19 24.23
CA GLY A 235 32.19 -11.41 22.99
C GLY A 235 32.06 -12.28 21.74
N ALA A 236 30.87 -12.21 21.14
CA ALA A 236 30.59 -12.38 19.71
C ALA A 236 29.16 -11.85 19.49
N SER A 237 28.84 -11.33 18.32
CA SER A 237 27.50 -10.88 17.92
C SER A 237 26.49 -12.04 17.95
N GLN A 238 26.04 -12.45 19.15
CA GLN A 238 25.11 -13.55 19.33
C GLN A 238 23.69 -13.09 19.03
N VAL A 239 23.05 -13.77 18.07
CA VAL A 239 21.62 -13.64 17.78
C VAL A 239 20.86 -14.08 19.04
N ARG A 240 19.96 -13.22 19.54
CA ARG A 240 19.12 -13.58 20.68
C ARG A 240 17.99 -14.47 20.20
N GLU A 241 17.85 -15.66 20.78
CA GLU A 241 16.76 -16.58 20.47
C GLU A 241 15.69 -16.50 21.56
N ALA A 242 14.42 -16.46 21.15
CA ALA A 242 13.27 -16.47 22.04
C ALA A 242 12.15 -17.31 21.43
N SER A 243 11.42 -18.04 22.27
CA SER A 243 10.13 -18.62 21.92
C SER A 243 9.13 -17.52 21.56
N LEU A 244 8.26 -17.76 20.58
CA LEU A 244 7.25 -16.81 20.16
C LEU A 244 6.29 -16.48 21.32
N SER A 245 5.93 -17.49 22.12
CA SER A 245 4.98 -17.32 23.23
C SER A 245 5.56 -16.46 24.36
N ASP A 246 6.77 -16.76 24.83
CA ASP A 246 7.41 -15.99 25.90
C ASP A 246 7.79 -14.59 25.42
N PHE A 247 8.21 -14.45 24.15
CA PHE A 247 8.46 -13.14 23.56
C PHE A 247 7.21 -12.25 23.59
N CYS A 248 6.07 -12.77 23.11
CA CYS A 248 4.81 -12.03 23.13
C CYS A 248 4.38 -11.68 24.56
N LEU A 249 4.52 -12.59 25.51
CA LEU A 249 4.20 -12.33 26.92
C LEU A 249 5.11 -11.24 27.49
N ASP A 250 6.42 -11.34 27.35
CA ASP A 250 7.37 -10.40 27.94
C ASP A 250 7.34 -9.02 27.29
N HIS A 251 7.04 -8.95 25.99
CA HIS A 251 7.00 -7.70 25.24
C HIS A 251 5.64 -7.00 25.34
N PHE A 252 4.53 -7.73 25.24
CA PHE A 252 3.19 -7.13 25.20
C PHE A 252 2.56 -6.87 26.58
N THR A 253 2.98 -7.58 27.64
CA THR A 253 2.43 -7.35 28.99
C THR A 253 3.08 -6.18 29.73
N ARG A 254 4.15 -5.59 29.19
CA ARG A 254 4.78 -4.42 29.81
C ARG A 254 3.81 -3.24 29.76
N PRO A 255 3.37 -2.68 30.90
CA PRO A 255 2.43 -1.58 30.91
C PRO A 255 3.09 -0.38 30.22
N SER A 256 2.42 0.15 29.19
CA SER A 256 2.90 1.29 28.44
C SER A 256 2.76 2.56 29.28
N SER A 257 3.89 3.10 29.75
CA SER A 257 3.92 4.56 29.93
C SER A 257 3.78 5.20 28.53
N ALA A 258 3.32 6.45 28.43
CA ALA A 258 3.13 7.12 27.14
C ALA A 258 4.41 7.18 26.27
N GLU A 259 5.59 7.03 26.88
CA GLU A 259 6.90 6.92 26.20
C GLU A 259 7.27 5.49 25.79
N ASP A 260 6.57 4.47 26.29
CA ASP A 260 6.81 3.05 26.00
C ASP A 260 5.91 2.50 24.88
N ASP A 261 4.81 3.16 24.53
CA ASP A 261 4.10 2.94 23.25
C ASP A 261 5.11 3.01 22.09
N ALA A 262 6.11 3.89 22.25
CA ALA A 262 7.22 4.10 21.35
C ALA A 262 8.30 2.99 21.37
N LYS A 263 8.13 1.91 22.12
CA LYS A 263 9.02 0.73 22.15
C LYS A 263 8.32 -0.56 21.71
N SER A 264 7.04 -0.47 21.36
CA SER A 264 6.20 -1.63 21.02
C SER A 264 6.23 -2.02 19.53
N GLY A 265 6.79 -1.16 18.67
CA GLY A 265 6.88 -1.40 17.23
C GLY A 265 7.94 -2.44 16.88
N TYR A 266 7.66 -3.29 15.90
CA TYR A 266 8.65 -4.24 15.36
C TYR A 266 8.59 -4.34 13.84
N ILE A 267 9.72 -4.76 13.28
CA ILE A 267 9.86 -5.16 11.89
C ILE A 267 10.13 -6.65 11.85
N LEU A 268 9.29 -7.41 11.16
CA LEU A 268 9.37 -8.86 11.07
C LEU A 268 10.00 -9.25 9.74
N PHE A 269 11.19 -9.84 9.80
CA PHE A 269 11.84 -10.50 8.67
C PHE A 269 11.36 -11.95 8.59
N ALA A 270 10.65 -12.27 7.51
CA ALA A 270 10.04 -13.55 7.27
C ALA A 270 10.57 -14.12 5.94
N GLY A 271 11.18 -15.31 5.99
CA GLY A 271 11.69 -15.92 4.77
C GLY A 271 12.05 -17.40 4.94
N PRO A 272 11.92 -18.22 3.87
CA PRO A 272 12.56 -19.52 3.84
C PRO A 272 14.07 -19.35 3.80
N ASN A 273 14.77 -20.09 4.66
CA ASN A 273 16.21 -20.01 4.74
C ASN A 273 16.88 -21.06 3.84
N HIS A 274 16.68 -20.93 2.52
CA HIS A 274 17.20 -21.90 1.54
C HIS A 274 18.74 -22.06 1.60
N LYS A 275 19.46 -20.96 1.87
CA LYS A 275 20.93 -20.91 1.94
C LYS A 275 21.49 -21.03 3.37
N ARG A 276 20.63 -21.18 4.39
CA ARG A 276 21.01 -21.32 5.80
C ARG A 276 21.94 -20.23 6.35
N ASN A 277 21.80 -19.01 5.85
CA ASN A 277 22.65 -17.86 6.21
C ASN A 277 21.86 -16.56 6.45
N MET A 278 20.52 -16.63 6.47
CA MET A 278 19.65 -15.46 6.60
C MET A 278 19.90 -14.73 7.92
N LEU A 279 20.00 -15.46 9.05
CA LEU A 279 20.12 -14.83 10.38
C LEU A 279 21.48 -14.13 10.51
N ARG A 280 22.56 -14.79 10.07
CA ARG A 280 23.90 -14.18 10.03
C ARG A 280 23.96 -12.96 9.11
N ARG A 281 23.32 -13.02 7.94
CA ARG A 281 23.23 -11.89 7.02
C ARG A 281 22.50 -10.70 7.65
N LEU A 282 21.35 -10.94 8.28
CA LEU A 282 20.59 -9.89 8.95
C LEU A 282 21.35 -9.32 10.15
N ALA A 283 22.04 -10.15 10.93
CA ALA A 283 22.84 -9.69 12.08
C ALA A 283 24.04 -8.82 11.69
N THR A 284 24.61 -9.03 10.49
CA THR A 284 25.74 -8.23 9.99
C THR A 284 25.32 -6.94 9.30
N ARG A 285 24.11 -6.90 8.71
CA ARG A 285 23.63 -5.76 7.91
C ARG A 285 22.72 -4.80 8.67
N LEU A 286 22.04 -5.25 9.72
CA LEU A 286 21.14 -4.40 10.50
C LEU A 286 21.87 -3.69 11.64
N SER A 287 21.51 -2.43 11.90
CA SER A 287 22.17 -1.60 12.93
C SER A 287 21.79 -2.01 14.36
N ARG A 288 20.61 -2.59 14.55
CA ARG A 288 20.11 -3.10 15.84
C ARG A 288 20.23 -4.63 15.91
N PRO A 289 20.44 -5.21 17.11
CA PRO A 289 20.50 -6.66 17.25
C PRO A 289 19.13 -7.28 16.98
N ASN A 290 19.12 -8.30 16.13
CA ASN A 290 17.88 -9.02 15.78
C ASN A 290 17.59 -10.13 16.78
N THR A 291 16.31 -10.34 17.07
CA THR A 291 15.85 -11.48 17.87
C THR A 291 15.21 -12.52 16.96
N ARG A 292 15.69 -13.76 17.04
CA ARG A 292 15.12 -14.91 16.35
C ARG A 292 13.94 -15.47 17.13
N LEU A 293 12.84 -15.67 16.43
CA LEU A 293 11.64 -16.29 16.98
C LEU A 293 11.60 -17.79 16.67
N LEU A 294 11.31 -18.58 17.70
CA LEU A 294 11.11 -20.03 17.61
C LEU A 294 9.64 -20.38 17.92
N LEU A 295 9.13 -21.46 17.32
CA LEU A 295 7.78 -21.94 17.58
C LEU A 295 7.84 -23.16 18.51
N ASP A 296 7.13 -23.09 19.64
CA ASP A 296 7.24 -24.10 20.71
C ASP A 296 6.56 -25.44 20.38
N SER A 297 5.56 -25.42 19.51
CA SER A 297 4.67 -26.55 19.23
C SER A 297 4.92 -27.24 17.90
N LEU A 298 5.91 -26.79 17.14
CA LEU A 298 6.32 -27.43 15.88
C LEU A 298 7.65 -28.17 16.10
N PRO A 299 7.85 -29.35 15.48
CA PRO A 299 9.10 -30.09 15.59
C PRO A 299 10.27 -29.18 15.21
N SER A 300 11.40 -29.35 15.91
CA SER A 300 12.60 -28.55 15.68
C SER A 300 12.97 -28.60 14.19
N PRO A 301 13.43 -27.47 13.62
CA PRO A 301 13.71 -27.34 12.19
C PRO A 301 14.83 -28.26 11.67
N SER A 302 15.42 -29.08 12.53
CA SER A 302 16.41 -30.12 12.21
C SER A 302 15.80 -31.40 11.64
N ASP A 303 14.56 -31.75 12.03
CA ASP A 303 14.08 -33.13 11.88
C ASP A 303 13.08 -33.28 10.73
N THR A 304 12.28 -32.25 10.42
CA THR A 304 11.47 -32.12 9.19
C THR A 304 11.26 -30.65 8.87
N PRO A 305 11.30 -30.22 7.58
CA PRO A 305 10.92 -28.86 7.23
C PRO A 305 9.44 -28.68 7.52
N THR A 306 9.11 -27.91 8.56
CA THR A 306 7.72 -27.51 8.80
C THR A 306 7.23 -26.67 7.62
N ASP A 307 5.97 -26.84 7.23
CA ASP A 307 5.39 -26.04 6.16
C ASP A 307 5.51 -24.55 6.51
N LEU A 308 6.28 -23.82 5.69
CA LEU A 308 6.51 -22.38 5.85
C LEU A 308 5.19 -21.61 5.96
N LEU A 309 4.17 -22.06 5.23
CA LEU A 309 2.86 -21.43 5.23
C LEU A 309 2.18 -21.50 6.60
N ILE A 310 2.19 -22.69 7.23
CA ILE A 310 1.53 -22.90 8.53
C ILE A 310 2.27 -22.12 9.60
N SER A 311 3.59 -22.27 9.64
CA SER A 311 4.42 -21.58 10.62
C SER A 311 4.32 -20.06 10.50
N MET A 312 4.39 -19.50 9.29
CA MET A 312 4.18 -18.06 9.07
C MET A 312 2.78 -17.60 9.42
N SER A 313 1.75 -18.42 9.17
CA SER A 313 0.38 -18.04 9.53
C SER A 313 0.23 -17.83 11.05
N VAL A 314 0.88 -18.67 11.86
CA VAL A 314 0.91 -18.56 13.32
C VAL A 314 1.71 -17.33 13.76
N VAL A 315 2.90 -17.12 13.18
CA VAL A 315 3.75 -15.97 13.50
C VAL A 315 3.04 -14.65 13.14
N LEU A 316 2.46 -14.56 11.94
CA LEU A 316 1.75 -13.36 11.50
C LEU A 316 0.51 -13.06 12.33
N TYR A 317 -0.18 -14.10 12.83
CA TYR A 317 -1.32 -13.95 13.74
C TYR A 317 -0.88 -13.42 15.11
N ALA A 318 0.15 -14.03 15.70
CA ALA A 318 0.69 -13.59 16.99
C ALA A 318 1.25 -12.17 16.92
N LEU A 319 1.86 -11.82 15.78
CA LEU A 319 2.50 -10.54 15.52
C LEU A 319 1.62 -9.56 14.70
N ARG A 320 0.30 -9.71 14.80
CA ARG A 320 -0.63 -8.80 14.12
C ARG A 320 -0.58 -7.38 14.72
N PRO A 321 -0.94 -6.35 13.94
CA PRO A 321 -1.29 -5.04 14.47
C PRO A 321 -2.32 -5.15 15.59
N ARG A 322 -2.06 -4.45 16.70
CA ARG A 322 -2.90 -4.46 17.91
C ARG A 322 -3.03 -5.83 18.60
N GLY A 323 -2.20 -6.82 18.26
CA GLY A 323 -2.17 -8.11 18.99
C GLY A 323 -1.74 -7.97 20.45
N ASN A 324 -1.03 -6.90 20.81
CA ASN A 324 -0.67 -6.60 22.19
C ASN A 324 -1.90 -6.32 23.08
N TRP A 325 -3.03 -5.89 22.51
CA TRP A 325 -4.26 -5.64 23.27
C TRP A 325 -4.82 -6.91 23.90
N ASP A 326 -4.56 -8.07 23.31
CA ASP A 326 -5.01 -9.36 23.85
C ASP A 326 -4.27 -9.74 25.14
N TYR A 327 -3.08 -9.16 25.37
CA TYR A 327 -2.22 -9.45 26.52
C TYR A 327 -2.34 -8.43 27.65
N LEU A 328 -3.11 -7.36 27.45
CA LEU A 328 -3.33 -6.35 28.49
C LEU A 328 -4.23 -6.93 29.61
N PRO A 329 -3.88 -6.72 30.90
CA PRO A 329 -4.61 -7.31 32.01
C PRO A 329 -6.03 -6.73 32.12
N ALA A 330 -7.06 -7.56 31.92
CA ALA A 330 -8.46 -7.15 32.00
C ALA A 330 -8.91 -6.73 33.43
N GLU A 331 -8.19 -7.16 34.46
CA GLU A 331 -8.54 -6.94 35.88
C GLU A 331 -8.23 -5.54 36.38
N LYS A 332 -7.31 -4.82 35.72
CA LYS A 332 -7.02 -3.41 36.02
C LYS A 332 -7.91 -2.52 35.17
N LYS A 333 -9.04 -2.07 35.73
CA LYS A 333 -9.78 -0.94 35.17
C LYS A 333 -8.95 0.35 35.34
N GLU A 334 -8.01 0.58 34.43
CA GLU A 334 -7.31 1.86 34.36
C GLU A 334 -8.03 2.83 33.42
N GLU A 335 -8.27 4.02 33.98
CA GLU A 335 -8.73 5.30 33.42
C GLU A 335 -10.12 5.42 32.79
N HIS A 336 -10.87 6.43 33.26
CA HIS A 336 -12.06 6.93 32.58
C HIS A 336 -11.66 7.47 31.20
N SER A 337 -12.50 7.28 30.18
CA SER A 337 -12.29 7.85 28.85
C SER A 337 -12.23 9.38 28.92
N THR A 338 -11.02 9.94 28.93
CA THR A 338 -10.80 11.38 28.94
C THR A 338 -10.89 11.98 27.53
N LEU A 339 -11.25 13.25 27.43
CA LEU A 339 -11.22 14.00 26.17
C LEU A 339 -9.80 14.03 25.56
N ALA A 340 -8.77 13.99 26.40
CA ALA A 340 -7.37 13.95 25.95
C ALA A 340 -7.05 12.71 25.12
N LEU A 341 -7.61 11.54 25.46
CA LEU A 341 -7.43 10.30 24.67
C LEU A 341 -8.05 10.42 23.27
N GLN A 342 -9.16 11.15 23.13
CA GLN A 342 -9.77 11.41 21.83
C GLN A 342 -8.91 12.34 20.97
N ALA A 343 -8.26 13.32 21.60
CA ALA A 343 -7.39 14.29 20.93
C ALA A 343 -5.98 13.75 20.62
N LYS A 344 -5.54 12.65 21.25
CA LYS A 344 -4.18 12.08 21.06
C LYS A 344 -3.88 11.75 19.59
N HIS A 345 -4.87 11.30 18.83
CA HIS A 345 -4.71 10.97 17.41
C HIS A 345 -4.73 12.18 16.45
N ALA A 346 -5.01 13.40 16.95
CA ALA A 346 -5.01 14.60 16.12
C ALA A 346 -3.60 15.13 15.83
N SER A 347 -2.63 14.81 16.69
CA SER A 347 -1.21 15.12 16.47
C SER A 347 -0.52 14.04 15.64
N VAL A 348 0.50 14.46 14.93
CA VAL A 348 1.40 13.58 14.18
C VAL A 348 2.42 12.95 15.14
N ASP A 349 2.66 11.64 15.04
CA ASP A 349 3.63 10.93 15.90
C ASP A 349 5.08 11.32 15.58
N ILE A 350 5.39 11.53 14.29
CA ILE A 350 6.72 11.86 13.79
C ILE A 350 6.69 13.19 13.05
N GLY A 351 7.40 14.17 13.60
CA GLY A 351 7.55 15.50 13.02
C GLY A 351 6.69 16.56 13.70
N VAL A 352 6.43 17.65 12.99
CA VAL A 352 5.70 18.82 13.53
C VAL A 352 4.30 18.87 12.92
N ASN A 353 3.31 19.23 13.73
CA ASN A 353 1.95 19.47 13.27
C ASN A 353 1.92 20.67 12.31
N ARG A 354 1.64 20.41 11.03
CA ARG A 354 1.50 21.44 9.99
C ARG A 354 0.01 21.70 9.73
N LEU A 355 -0.36 22.97 9.55
CA LEU A 355 -1.75 23.35 9.26
C LEU A 355 -2.16 22.97 7.83
N ARG A 356 -1.28 23.21 6.84
CA ARG A 356 -1.52 22.92 5.43
C ARG A 356 -0.21 22.79 4.67
N VAL A 357 -0.17 21.88 3.71
CA VAL A 357 0.84 21.82 2.64
C VAL A 357 0.06 21.66 1.33
N SER A 358 0.26 22.56 0.38
CA SER A 358 -0.45 22.61 -0.89
C SER A 358 0.51 22.90 -2.04
N THR A 359 0.04 22.72 -3.27
CA THR A 359 0.83 22.99 -4.48
C THR A 359 1.29 24.44 -4.58
N ALA A 360 0.61 25.38 -3.89
CA ALA A 360 1.00 26.78 -3.84
C ALA A 360 2.19 27.07 -2.91
N ASP A 361 2.54 26.12 -2.04
CA ASP A 361 3.67 26.24 -1.10
C ASP A 361 4.99 25.74 -1.71
N ILE A 362 4.94 25.20 -2.94
CA ILE A 362 6.12 24.76 -3.68
C ILE A 362 6.77 25.99 -4.31
N ASN A 363 8.03 26.26 -3.94
CA ASN A 363 8.80 27.35 -4.53
C ASN A 363 9.24 26.95 -5.95
N LEU A 364 9.06 27.87 -6.89
CA LEU A 364 9.45 27.69 -8.29
C LEU A 364 10.80 28.36 -8.56
N ASP A 365 11.66 27.68 -9.30
CA ASP A 365 12.94 28.24 -9.75
C ASP A 365 12.75 29.29 -10.87
N GLU A 366 13.77 30.10 -11.15
CA GLU A 366 13.66 31.16 -12.17
C GLU A 366 13.28 30.61 -13.57
N ALA A 367 13.82 29.44 -13.92
CA ALA A 367 13.49 28.76 -15.17
C ALA A 367 12.01 28.35 -15.23
N GLU A 368 11.50 27.75 -14.15
CA GLU A 368 10.10 27.32 -14.04
C GLU A 368 9.15 28.52 -14.02
N GLN A 369 9.53 29.63 -13.38
CA GLN A 369 8.74 30.87 -13.41
C GLN A 369 8.65 31.44 -14.82
N ARG A 370 9.75 31.45 -15.58
CA ARG A 370 9.75 31.89 -16.99
C ARG A 370 8.89 30.97 -17.85
N GLU A 371 8.97 29.66 -17.63
CA GLU A 371 8.14 28.69 -18.35
C GLU A 371 6.65 28.87 -18.03
N GLN A 372 6.30 29.03 -16.76
CA GLN A 372 4.92 29.30 -16.34
C GLN A 372 4.40 30.61 -16.96
N ALA A 373 5.22 31.66 -16.99
CA ALA A 373 4.88 32.91 -17.64
C ALA A 373 4.70 32.74 -19.17
N HIS A 374 5.56 31.94 -19.81
CA HIS A 374 5.45 31.61 -21.22
C HIS A 374 4.16 30.84 -21.52
N GLN A 375 3.88 29.76 -20.77
CA GLN A 375 2.64 28.98 -20.88
C GLN A 375 1.40 29.86 -20.64
N ALA A 376 1.45 30.80 -19.70
CA ALA A 376 0.37 31.76 -19.47
C ALA A 376 0.18 32.71 -20.67
N ASN A 377 1.26 33.20 -21.26
CA ASN A 377 1.23 34.03 -22.46
C ASN A 377 0.72 33.25 -23.68
N GLU A 378 1.16 32.01 -23.88
CA GLU A 378 0.66 31.12 -24.92
C GLU A 378 -0.80 30.78 -24.73
N LEU A 379 -1.25 30.52 -23.50
CA LEU A 379 -2.66 30.33 -23.19
C LEU A 379 -3.47 31.59 -23.50
N MET A 380 -2.93 32.77 -23.20
CA MET A 380 -3.57 34.05 -23.53
C MET A 380 -3.66 34.26 -25.05
N ARG A 381 -2.59 33.94 -25.78
CA ARG A 381 -2.51 33.98 -27.24
C ARG A 381 -3.49 32.99 -27.87
N TRP A 382 -3.50 31.75 -27.39
CA TRP A 382 -4.44 30.72 -27.80
C TRP A 382 -5.88 31.17 -27.59
N ARG A 383 -6.21 31.70 -26.40
CA ARG A 383 -7.53 32.28 -26.15
C ARG A 383 -7.81 33.36 -27.19
N ARG A 384 -6.92 34.33 -27.43
CA ARG A 384 -7.11 35.38 -28.46
C ARG A 384 -7.39 34.83 -29.86
N LEU A 385 -6.67 33.80 -30.31
CA LEU A 385 -6.84 33.23 -31.64
C LEU A 385 -8.10 32.34 -31.74
N ALA A 386 -8.39 31.55 -30.70
CA ALA A 386 -9.61 30.75 -30.61
C ALA A 386 -10.87 31.64 -30.59
N ARG A 387 -10.76 32.84 -30.01
CA ARG A 387 -11.80 33.86 -30.04
C ARG A 387 -12.18 34.27 -31.46
N HIS A 388 -11.21 34.44 -32.36
CA HIS A 388 -11.47 34.77 -33.76
C HIS A 388 -11.99 33.59 -34.59
N ARG A 389 -11.57 32.34 -34.30
CA ARG A 389 -12.15 31.14 -34.93
C ARG A 389 -13.64 30.96 -34.63
N GLY A 390 -14.10 31.38 -33.45
CA GLY A 390 -15.51 31.29 -33.03
C GLY A 390 -16.41 32.44 -33.49
N SER A 391 -15.92 33.32 -34.38
CA SER A 391 -16.66 34.47 -34.91
C SER A 391 -17.72 34.09 -35.97
N ASP A 392 -17.95 32.80 -36.21
CA ASP A 392 -19.05 32.35 -37.05
C ASP A 392 -20.39 32.79 -36.44
N TYR A 393 -21.25 33.39 -37.26
CA TYR A 393 -22.52 33.96 -36.84
C TYR A 393 -23.40 32.97 -36.08
N ASP A 394 -23.39 31.69 -36.47
CA ASP A 394 -24.15 30.62 -35.82
C ASP A 394 -23.63 30.31 -34.41
N HIS A 395 -22.30 30.30 -34.23
CA HIS A 395 -21.68 30.10 -32.93
C HIS A 395 -21.93 31.30 -32.00
N TRP A 396 -21.91 32.52 -32.56
CA TRP A 396 -22.34 33.73 -31.87
C TRP A 396 -23.80 33.66 -31.42
N MET A 397 -24.71 33.31 -32.33
CA MET A 397 -26.14 33.16 -32.01
C MET A 397 -26.36 32.12 -30.91
N GLU A 398 -25.72 30.95 -30.99
CA GLU A 398 -25.87 29.89 -30.00
C GLU A 398 -25.34 30.31 -28.62
N THR A 399 -24.19 30.99 -28.57
CA THR A 399 -23.59 31.46 -27.32
C THR A 399 -24.40 32.58 -26.67
N GLU A 400 -24.93 33.51 -27.45
CA GLU A 400 -25.80 34.58 -26.96
C GLU A 400 -27.15 34.02 -26.49
N GLN A 401 -27.73 33.05 -27.21
CA GLN A 401 -28.93 32.33 -26.76
C GLN A 401 -28.69 31.62 -25.41
N ARG A 402 -27.57 30.89 -25.26
CA ARG A 402 -27.19 30.24 -23.99
C ARG A 402 -27.03 31.26 -22.86
N ARG A 403 -26.49 32.44 -23.16
CA ARG A 403 -26.34 33.53 -22.19
C ARG A 403 -27.70 34.09 -21.77
N VAL A 404 -28.58 34.41 -22.71
CA VAL A 404 -29.94 34.90 -22.44
C VAL A 404 -30.72 33.87 -21.62
N GLN A 405 -30.66 32.59 -21.99
CA GLN A 405 -31.28 31.51 -21.21
C GLN A 405 -30.72 31.44 -19.78
N ARG A 406 -29.41 31.64 -19.59
CA ARG A 406 -28.78 31.69 -18.27
C ARG A 406 -29.24 32.92 -17.46
N MET A 407 -29.40 34.08 -18.10
CA MET A 407 -29.95 35.29 -17.47
C MET A 407 -31.39 35.08 -17.02
N VAL A 408 -32.25 34.56 -17.89
CA VAL A 408 -33.65 34.22 -17.58
C VAL A 408 -33.72 33.20 -16.44
N ARG A 409 -32.88 32.16 -16.45
CA ARG A 409 -32.81 31.16 -15.38
C ARG A 409 -32.35 31.74 -14.05
N ARG A 410 -31.41 32.68 -14.06
CA ARG A 410 -30.99 33.39 -12.83
C ARG A 410 -32.08 34.32 -12.33
N GLU A 411 -32.79 35.01 -13.22
CA GLU A 411 -33.89 35.89 -12.84
C GLU A 411 -35.05 35.10 -12.25
N SER A 412 -35.40 33.95 -12.83
CA SER A 412 -36.41 33.05 -12.27
C SER A 412 -35.97 32.49 -10.91
N GLN A 413 -34.70 32.09 -10.76
CA GLN A 413 -34.14 31.68 -9.47
C GLN A 413 -34.17 32.80 -8.42
N ARG A 414 -33.88 34.05 -8.80
CA ARG A 414 -33.98 35.22 -7.90
C ARG A 414 -35.42 35.50 -7.48
N ARG A 415 -36.39 35.33 -8.38
CA ARG A 415 -37.83 35.49 -8.07
C ARG A 415 -38.33 34.40 -7.12
N VAL A 416 -37.88 33.16 -7.29
CA VAL A 416 -38.28 32.01 -6.46
C VAL A 416 -37.54 32.00 -5.11
N ALA A 417 -36.27 32.35 -5.08
CA ALA A 417 -35.43 32.34 -3.87
C ALA A 417 -34.57 33.61 -3.75
N PRO A 418 -35.15 34.75 -3.34
CA PRO A 418 -34.45 36.03 -3.23
C PRO A 418 -33.29 36.02 -2.21
N TRP A 419 -33.37 35.12 -1.23
CA TRP A 419 -32.48 35.04 -0.07
C TRP A 419 -31.20 34.23 -0.35
N MET A 420 -31.13 33.49 -1.46
CA MET A 420 -29.95 32.72 -1.82
C MET A 420 -28.91 33.66 -2.45
N SER A 421 -27.79 33.87 -1.75
CA SER A 421 -26.64 34.61 -2.27
C SER A 421 -26.06 33.90 -3.49
N THR A 422 -26.45 34.31 -4.69
CA THR A 422 -25.76 33.90 -5.92
C THR A 422 -24.33 34.44 -5.83
N ARG A 423 -23.31 33.58 -5.77
CA ARG A 423 -21.90 34.00 -5.85
C ARG A 423 -21.75 34.94 -7.05
N ASN A 424 -21.48 36.20 -6.79
CA ASN A 424 -21.29 37.25 -7.79
C ASN A 424 -19.99 36.99 -8.57
N LEU A 425 -20.01 36.02 -9.48
CA LEU A 425 -19.13 36.09 -10.64
C LEU A 425 -19.60 37.34 -11.39
N LYS A 426 -18.75 38.39 -11.44
CA LYS A 426 -18.90 39.50 -12.38
C LYS A 426 -18.98 38.88 -13.78
N GLU A 427 -20.19 38.57 -14.24
CA GLU A 427 -20.41 38.12 -15.61
C GLU A 427 -20.15 39.33 -16.48
N LYS A 428 -19.10 39.25 -17.29
CA LYS A 428 -18.84 40.25 -18.31
C LYS A 428 -20.09 40.32 -19.21
N SER A 429 -20.51 41.55 -19.52
CA SER A 429 -21.72 41.88 -20.30
C SER A 429 -21.65 41.45 -21.76
N MET A 430 -20.55 40.84 -22.17
CA MET A 430 -20.35 40.19 -23.45
C MET A 430 -19.25 39.14 -23.23
N PRO A 431 -19.27 38.01 -23.96
CA PRO A 431 -18.09 37.18 -24.02
C PRO A 431 -16.90 38.03 -24.50
N ASP A 432 -15.71 37.87 -23.88
CA ASP A 432 -14.48 38.64 -24.17
C ASP A 432 -13.98 38.56 -25.64
N TRP A 433 -14.74 37.89 -26.50
CA TRP A 433 -14.40 37.50 -27.86
C TRP A 433 -15.31 38.07 -28.92
N VAL A 434 -16.40 38.70 -28.51
CA VAL A 434 -17.17 39.57 -29.37
C VAL A 434 -16.39 40.87 -29.50
N PRO A 435 -15.91 41.24 -30.70
CA PRO A 435 -15.36 42.57 -30.92
C PRO A 435 -16.42 43.57 -30.48
N ASN A 436 -16.05 44.48 -29.58
CA ASN A 436 -16.88 45.65 -29.39
C ASN A 436 -16.85 46.36 -30.75
N ILE A 437 -17.98 46.38 -31.47
CA ILE A 437 -18.05 46.92 -32.84
C ILE A 437 -17.44 48.34 -32.88
N ILE A 438 -17.52 49.07 -31.76
CA ILE A 438 -16.94 50.40 -31.54
C ILE A 438 -15.39 50.40 -31.52
N ASP A 439 -14.75 49.33 -31.02
CA ASP A 439 -13.28 49.19 -30.97
C ASP A 439 -12.69 48.74 -32.32
N GLU A 440 -13.44 47.97 -33.12
CA GLU A 440 -13.07 47.60 -34.51
C GLU A 440 -12.92 48.82 -35.43
N TYR A 441 -13.70 49.88 -35.20
CA TYR A 441 -13.61 51.12 -35.98
C TYR A 441 -12.50 52.09 -35.53
N ARG A 442 -11.75 51.78 -34.45
CA ARG A 442 -10.73 52.68 -33.89
C ARG A 442 -9.29 52.33 -34.25
N GLN A 443 -9.03 51.15 -34.81
CA GLN A 443 -7.69 50.78 -35.27
C GLN A 443 -7.62 50.86 -36.79
N SER A 444 -6.58 51.51 -37.31
CA SER A 444 -6.19 51.36 -38.72
C SER A 444 -5.75 49.90 -38.91
N LEU A 445 -6.69 49.05 -39.32
CA LEU A 445 -6.47 47.61 -39.48
C LEU A 445 -5.49 47.39 -40.63
N ASP A 446 -4.23 47.07 -40.30
CA ASP A 446 -3.29 46.48 -41.25
C ASP A 446 -3.87 45.15 -41.73
N ARG A 447 -4.34 45.12 -42.98
CA ARG A 447 -4.94 43.93 -43.59
C ARG A 447 -3.97 42.75 -43.58
N ASP A 448 -2.68 43.00 -43.73
CA ASP A 448 -1.65 41.97 -43.74
C ASP A 448 -1.48 41.34 -42.34
N ALA A 449 -1.57 42.14 -41.29
CA ALA A 449 -1.52 41.64 -39.91
C ALA A 449 -2.72 40.75 -39.58
N LEU A 450 -3.92 41.15 -40.01
CA LEU A 450 -5.14 40.33 -39.84
C LEU A 450 -5.08 39.02 -40.63
N THR A 451 -4.54 39.04 -41.84
CA THR A 451 -4.43 37.85 -42.69
C THR A 451 -3.43 36.87 -42.08
N HIS A 452 -2.28 37.37 -41.64
CA HIS A 452 -1.27 36.59 -40.93
C HIS A 452 -1.79 36.03 -39.59
N GLU A 453 -2.53 36.82 -38.81
CA GLU A 453 -3.18 36.33 -37.59
C GLU A 453 -4.26 35.28 -37.89
N ARG A 454 -5.01 35.40 -38.99
CA ARG A 454 -6.00 34.40 -39.43
C ARG A 454 -5.33 33.09 -39.82
N ASP A 455 -4.22 33.16 -40.56
CA ASP A 455 -3.45 31.98 -40.96
C ASP A 455 -2.86 31.25 -39.75
N ILE A 456 -2.26 32.00 -38.81
CA ILE A 456 -1.83 31.45 -37.51
C ILE A 456 -3.02 30.90 -36.73
N SER A 457 -4.13 31.64 -36.75
CA SER A 457 -5.30 31.23 -35.99
C SER A 457 -5.71 29.85 -36.42
N THR A 458 -5.76 29.48 -37.71
CA THR A 458 -6.27 28.18 -38.20
C THR A 458 -5.41 26.96 -37.85
N SER A 459 -4.09 27.16 -37.65
CA SER A 459 -3.11 26.11 -37.36
C SER A 459 -2.77 25.99 -35.87
N TYR A 460 -2.98 27.05 -35.08
CA TYR A 460 -2.55 27.09 -33.67
C TYR A 460 -3.38 26.12 -32.79
N GLN A 461 -2.71 25.11 -32.24
CA GLN A 461 -3.32 24.17 -31.29
C GLN A 461 -3.27 24.70 -29.86
N ARG A 462 -4.14 24.18 -29.00
CA ARG A 462 -4.12 24.52 -27.58
C ARG A 462 -2.84 23.95 -26.95
N PRO A 463 -2.07 24.75 -26.19
CA PRO A 463 -0.97 24.18 -25.41
C PRO A 463 -1.50 23.12 -24.42
N PRO A 464 -0.74 22.04 -24.16
CA PRO A 464 -1.12 20.99 -23.23
C PRO A 464 -1.40 21.57 -21.83
N ARG A 465 -2.30 20.92 -21.08
CA ARG A 465 -2.87 21.43 -19.83
C ARG A 465 -2.01 21.13 -18.61
#